data_AF-A0A1J4J5V5-F1
#
_entry.id   AF-A0A1J4J5V5-F1
#
_cell.length_a   1.000
_cell.length_b   1.000
_cell.length_c   1.000
_cell.angle_alpha   90.00
_cell.angle_beta   90.00
_cell.angle_gamma   90.00
#
_symmetry.space_group_name_H-M   'P 1'
#
loop_
_entity.id
_entity.type
_entity.pdbx_description
1 polymer ?
#
loop_
_entity_poly.entity_id
_entity_poly.type
_entity_poly.pdbx_seq_one_letter_code
_entity_poly.pdbx_strand_id
1 'polypeptide(L)'
;MDGENDFSLIAQRLDVKEEVIEYLSSILPFKDSFDLIVSALNTDHFWALVDSIPRHYAMKCHAKEIEIPTTSKDFPNDFVSPSIQNFWAANCVMQGKPPTTINSRAISRIHPNQLRTLLDPESGWEADSDSQRISWQEMNFDINQMCDVCNSYISNGLPWLFLEIHELRIAYSQVYKLLYDVDPKFIYKKRQIENKLKNIMFSSSEQLKNELGGFLNYEVQEFSIPPDFCEQLNSLLINASEIIREETLPPTLPPIDEWTRTRTEALVNQMSLPLQQRSAFSLTPQIFQARMGQISENPFEPNSLTELLFSTPNGEVATMPFSNCKTELPVQSHIPYCKSVLRRFIARRLIKNGFEVSSEPCVEILSDVLTNELKTIAQHAGRIARGVNVDDSDVLMRALELCGFDTVALQNC
;
A
#
# COMPACT_ATOMS: atom_id res chain seq x y z
N MET A 1 16.01 -9.54 21.32
CA MET A 1 15.75 -8.32 20.52
C MET A 1 15.90 -7.21 21.52
N ASP A 2 17.11 -6.66 21.65
CA ASP A 2 17.46 -5.89 22.84
C ASP A 2 17.66 -4.42 22.44
N GLY A 3 16.79 -3.58 22.97
CA GLY A 3 16.51 -2.20 22.54
C GLY A 3 15.10 -2.13 21.98
N GLU A 4 14.10 -1.91 22.84
CA GLU A 4 12.73 -1.60 22.40
C GLU A 4 12.80 -0.36 21.50
N ASN A 5 12.53 -0.56 20.21
CA ASN A 5 12.35 0.54 19.29
C ASN A 5 11.05 1.25 19.72
N ASP A 6 11.17 2.48 20.22
CA ASP A 6 10.02 3.32 20.55
C ASP A 6 9.33 3.73 19.23
N PHE A 7 8.32 2.97 18.83
CA PHE A 7 7.60 3.18 17.58
C PHE A 7 6.90 4.54 17.56
N SER A 8 6.35 4.97 18.69
CA SER A 8 5.73 6.30 18.83
C SER A 8 6.77 7.42 18.56
N LEU A 9 7.98 7.30 19.10
CA LEU A 9 9.04 8.29 18.87
C LEU A 9 9.48 8.34 17.39
N ILE A 10 9.63 7.18 16.76
CA ILE A 10 9.99 7.07 15.34
C ILE A 10 8.89 7.69 14.47
N ALA A 11 7.63 7.34 14.74
CA ALA A 11 6.45 7.83 14.03
C ALA A 11 6.33 9.35 14.14
N GLN A 12 6.51 9.89 15.36
CA GLN A 12 6.49 11.33 15.61
C GLN A 12 7.60 12.06 14.84
N ARG A 13 8.83 11.52 14.80
CA ARG A 13 9.94 12.13 14.07
C ARG A 13 9.69 12.15 12.55
N LEU A 14 9.05 11.12 12.02
CA LEU A 14 8.80 10.95 10.60
C LEU A 14 7.46 11.54 10.13
N ASP A 15 6.64 12.06 11.06
CA ASP A 15 5.29 12.59 10.81
C ASP A 15 4.38 11.56 10.11
N VAL A 16 4.34 10.35 10.67
CA VAL A 16 3.48 9.24 10.21
C VAL A 16 2.78 8.58 11.39
N LYS A 17 1.78 7.75 11.11
CA LYS A 17 1.10 6.95 12.14
C LYS A 17 1.99 5.85 12.72
N GLU A 18 1.82 5.56 14.01
CA GLU A 18 2.55 4.50 14.70
C GLU A 18 2.27 3.12 14.08
N GLU A 19 1.04 2.87 13.65
CA GLU A 19 0.64 1.61 13.02
C GLU A 19 1.39 1.34 11.70
N VAL A 20 1.94 2.37 11.05
CA VAL A 20 2.80 2.23 9.88
C VAL A 20 4.16 1.68 10.29
N ILE A 21 4.75 2.20 11.37
CA ILE A 21 6.06 1.77 11.89
C ILE A 21 5.96 0.34 12.44
N GLU A 22 4.90 0.04 13.19
CA GLU A 22 4.61 -1.31 13.66
C GLU A 22 4.52 -2.29 12.49
N TYR A 23 3.77 -1.94 11.45
CA TYR A 23 3.61 -2.80 10.29
C TYR A 23 4.94 -3.00 9.55
N LEU A 24 5.74 -1.95 9.34
CA LEU A 24 7.07 -2.05 8.75
C LEU A 24 7.98 -3.00 9.54
N SER A 25 7.95 -2.92 10.87
CA SER A 25 8.72 -3.82 11.73
C SER A 25 8.30 -5.29 11.61
N SER A 26 7.03 -5.55 11.29
CA SER A 26 6.50 -6.90 11.13
C SER A 26 6.84 -7.55 9.79
N ILE A 27 7.11 -6.75 8.75
CA ILE A 27 7.38 -7.25 7.39
C ILE A 27 8.86 -7.24 7.02
N LEU A 28 9.68 -6.42 7.67
CA LEU A 28 11.13 -6.38 7.42
C LEU A 28 11.81 -7.38 8.36
N PRO A 29 12.35 -8.50 7.83
CA PRO A 29 12.83 -9.59 8.67
C PRO A 29 14.11 -9.26 9.44
N PHE A 30 14.83 -8.20 9.03
CA PHE A 30 16.13 -7.84 9.62
C PHE A 30 16.12 -6.41 10.16
N LYS A 31 16.73 -6.25 11.34
CA LYS A 31 16.82 -4.97 12.04
C LYS A 31 17.53 -3.91 11.21
N ASP A 32 18.61 -4.24 10.53
CA ASP A 32 19.36 -3.29 9.69
C ASP A 32 18.56 -2.81 8.47
N SER A 33 17.70 -3.67 7.90
CA SER A 33 16.75 -3.27 6.84
C SER A 33 15.71 -2.30 7.37
N PHE A 34 15.14 -2.59 8.55
CA PHE A 34 14.21 -1.69 9.23
C PHE A 34 14.88 -0.35 9.56
N ASP A 35 16.05 -0.38 10.17
CA ASP A 35 16.85 0.78 10.57
C ASP A 35 17.23 1.64 9.35
N LEU A 36 17.48 1.05 8.17
CA LEU A 36 17.66 1.81 6.93
C LEU A 36 16.43 2.67 6.63
N ILE A 37 15.23 2.08 6.60
CA ILE A 37 14.00 2.79 6.24
C ILE A 37 13.68 3.87 7.28
N VAL A 38 13.72 3.52 8.56
CA VAL A 38 13.41 4.50 9.60
C VAL A 38 14.50 5.56 9.73
N SER A 39 15.76 5.32 9.33
CA SER A 39 16.81 6.35 9.35
C SER A 39 16.61 7.51 8.35
N ALA A 40 15.50 7.52 7.61
CA ALA A 40 15.11 8.64 6.76
C ALA A 40 15.21 10.00 7.47
N LEU A 41 15.62 11.01 6.71
CA LEU A 41 15.87 12.37 7.19
C LEU A 41 14.59 13.18 7.39
N ASN A 42 13.56 12.86 6.62
CA ASN A 42 12.25 13.52 6.62
C ASN A 42 11.18 12.56 6.06
N THR A 43 9.92 12.99 6.13
CA THR A 43 8.75 12.22 5.69
C THR A 43 8.81 11.83 4.21
N ASP A 44 9.27 12.72 3.33
CA ASP A 44 9.39 12.44 1.89
C ASP A 44 10.44 11.34 1.61
N HIS A 45 11.59 11.43 2.28
CA HIS A 45 12.63 10.41 2.19
C HIS A 45 12.12 9.07 2.76
N PHE A 46 11.37 9.10 3.87
CA PHE A 46 10.77 7.89 4.44
C PHE A 46 9.84 7.21 3.44
N TRP A 47 8.89 7.94 2.84
CA TRP A 47 7.97 7.36 1.86
C TRP A 47 8.70 6.89 0.59
N ALA A 48 9.78 7.57 0.17
CA ALA A 48 10.61 7.07 -0.93
C ALA A 48 11.28 5.73 -0.61
N LEU A 49 11.72 5.51 0.64
CA LEU A 49 12.27 4.22 1.09
C LEU A 49 11.18 3.15 1.22
N VAL A 50 9.99 3.51 1.72
CA VAL A 50 8.82 2.60 1.76
C VAL A 50 8.36 2.23 0.35
N ASP A 51 8.38 3.13 -0.61
CA ASP A 51 8.04 2.82 -2.00
C ASP A 51 9.11 1.94 -2.69
N SER A 52 10.25 1.72 -2.01
CA SER A 52 11.32 0.85 -2.48
C SER A 52 11.28 -0.57 -1.88
N ILE A 53 10.27 -0.93 -1.08
CA ILE A 53 9.99 -2.32 -0.68
C ILE A 53 8.94 -2.96 -1.62
N PRO A 54 8.62 -4.27 -1.54
CA PRO A 54 7.59 -4.89 -2.36
C PRO A 54 6.28 -4.07 -2.37
N ARG A 55 5.75 -3.78 -3.56
CA ARG A 55 4.64 -2.84 -3.75
C ARG A 55 3.41 -3.14 -2.89
N HIS A 56 3.13 -4.43 -2.63
CA HIS A 56 1.98 -4.83 -1.81
C HIS A 56 2.14 -4.43 -0.33
N TYR A 57 3.37 -4.46 0.19
CA TYR A 57 3.69 -3.94 1.51
C TYR A 57 3.68 -2.41 1.54
N ALA A 58 4.28 -1.76 0.54
CA ALA A 58 4.27 -0.30 0.43
C ALA A 58 2.83 0.25 0.41
N MET A 59 1.96 -0.34 -0.42
CA MET A 59 0.54 0.03 -0.48
C MET A 59 -0.20 -0.20 0.84
N LYS A 60 0.15 -1.25 1.59
CA LYS A 60 -0.44 -1.50 2.91
C LYS A 60 0.04 -0.46 3.95
N CYS A 61 1.29 0.01 3.86
CA CYS A 61 1.79 1.12 4.67
C CYS A 61 1.02 2.41 4.37
N HIS A 62 0.89 2.78 3.09
CA HIS A 62 0.08 3.93 2.67
C HIS A 62 -1.39 3.79 3.09
N ALA A 63 -1.96 2.59 2.99
CA ALA A 63 -3.32 2.32 3.42
C ALA A 63 -3.50 2.59 4.92
N LYS A 64 -2.56 2.11 5.76
CA LYS A 64 -2.56 2.37 7.21
C LYS A 64 -2.41 3.86 7.53
N GLU A 65 -1.58 4.57 6.77
CA GLU A 65 -1.41 6.03 6.95
C GLU A 65 -2.71 6.79 6.69
N ILE A 66 -3.46 6.43 5.63
CA ILE A 66 -4.72 7.10 5.30
C ILE A 66 -5.93 6.53 6.06
N GLU A 67 -5.78 5.37 6.71
CA GLU A 67 -6.84 4.68 7.45
C GLU A 67 -7.33 5.55 8.59
N ILE A 68 -8.54 6.07 8.47
CA ILE A 68 -9.17 6.79 9.57
C ILE A 68 -9.47 5.75 10.65
N PRO A 69 -8.98 5.91 11.90
CA PRO A 69 -9.29 4.97 12.97
C PRO A 69 -10.80 4.82 13.08
N THR A 70 -11.33 3.66 12.68
CA THR A 70 -12.74 3.33 12.81
C THR A 70 -13.06 2.76 14.19
N THR A 71 -12.12 2.88 15.14
CA THR A 71 -12.30 2.56 16.57
C THR A 71 -13.24 3.56 17.24
N SER A 72 -14.44 3.69 16.67
CA SER A 72 -15.58 4.22 17.37
C SER A 72 -16.18 3.08 18.21
N LYS A 73 -16.69 3.41 19.40
CA LYS A 73 -17.63 2.53 20.12
C LYS A 73 -18.80 2.07 19.23
N ASP A 74 -19.08 2.82 18.17
CA ASP A 74 -20.19 2.61 17.25
C ASP A 74 -19.87 1.60 16.13
N PHE A 75 -18.60 1.26 15.90
CA PHE A 75 -18.16 0.27 14.90
C PHE A 75 -17.02 -0.59 15.46
N PRO A 76 -17.30 -1.55 16.35
CA PRO A 76 -16.25 -2.41 16.88
C PRO A 76 -15.62 -3.25 15.75
N ASN A 77 -14.31 -3.47 15.84
CA ASN A 77 -13.47 -4.00 14.76
C ASN A 77 -13.96 -5.33 14.14
N ASP A 78 -14.78 -6.10 14.87
CA ASP A 78 -15.25 -7.42 14.46
C ASP A 78 -16.57 -7.41 13.66
N PHE A 79 -17.25 -6.26 13.53
CA PHE A 79 -18.61 -6.18 12.99
C PHE A 79 -18.69 -5.90 11.48
N VAL A 80 -17.62 -5.38 10.86
CA VAL A 80 -17.57 -5.07 9.42
C VAL A 80 -16.57 -6.01 8.72
N SER A 81 -16.82 -7.31 8.80
CA SER A 81 -16.12 -8.29 7.97
C SER A 81 -17.05 -9.50 7.72
N PRO A 82 -17.37 -9.84 6.46
CA PRO A 82 -16.40 -9.97 5.37
C PRO A 82 -16.34 -8.76 4.43
N SER A 83 -15.15 -8.49 3.88
CA SER A 83 -14.97 -7.52 2.79
C SER A 83 -15.66 -7.99 1.50
N ILE A 84 -15.93 -7.07 0.55
CA ILE A 84 -16.45 -7.43 -0.79
C ILE A 84 -15.55 -8.49 -1.46
N GLN A 85 -14.24 -8.42 -1.22
CA GLN A 85 -13.25 -9.40 -1.69
C GLN A 85 -13.54 -10.82 -1.18
N ASN A 86 -13.93 -10.93 0.09
CA ASN A 86 -14.23 -12.20 0.74
C ASN A 86 -15.49 -12.84 0.13
N PHE A 87 -16.53 -12.03 -0.11
CA PHE A 87 -17.74 -12.50 -0.79
C PHE A 87 -17.46 -12.98 -2.22
N TRP A 88 -16.59 -12.28 -2.94
CA TRP A 88 -16.17 -12.71 -4.26
C TRP A 88 -15.34 -13.99 -4.25
N ALA A 89 -14.35 -14.07 -3.35
CA ALA A 89 -13.51 -15.25 -3.21
C ALA A 89 -14.34 -16.50 -2.96
N ALA A 90 -15.32 -16.43 -2.06
CA ALA A 90 -16.20 -17.55 -1.80
C ALA A 90 -17.19 -17.84 -2.95
N ASN A 91 -17.65 -16.83 -3.70
CA ASN A 91 -18.39 -17.07 -4.96
C ASN A 91 -17.52 -17.83 -5.99
N CYS A 92 -16.23 -17.52 -6.10
CA CYS A 92 -15.32 -18.31 -6.96
C CYS A 92 -15.22 -19.76 -6.47
N VAL A 93 -15.01 -19.98 -5.17
CA VAL A 93 -14.91 -21.32 -4.56
C VAL A 93 -16.17 -22.14 -4.84
N MET A 94 -17.36 -21.55 -4.69
CA MET A 94 -18.62 -22.22 -4.99
C MET A 94 -18.80 -22.60 -6.46
N GLN A 95 -18.19 -21.86 -7.37
CA GLN A 95 -18.15 -22.19 -8.79
C GLN A 95 -17.07 -23.23 -9.14
N GLY A 96 -16.37 -23.78 -8.13
CA GLY A 96 -15.23 -24.69 -8.33
C GLY A 96 -14.01 -23.98 -8.91
N LYS A 97 -13.93 -22.65 -8.79
CA LYS A 97 -12.82 -21.83 -9.31
C LYS A 97 -11.93 -21.38 -8.16
N PRO A 98 -10.60 -21.27 -8.39
CA PRO A 98 -9.73 -20.63 -7.41
C PRO A 98 -10.16 -19.16 -7.24
N PRO A 99 -10.24 -18.66 -5.99
CA PRO A 99 -10.56 -17.26 -5.74
C PRO A 99 -9.50 -16.37 -6.38
N THR A 100 -9.93 -15.52 -7.29
CA THR A 100 -9.10 -14.49 -7.91
C THR A 100 -9.51 -13.14 -7.38
N THR A 101 -8.62 -12.17 -7.43
CA THR A 101 -8.98 -10.83 -6.96
C THR A 101 -10.05 -10.20 -7.85
N ILE A 102 -11.04 -9.51 -7.26
CA ILE A 102 -12.02 -8.68 -8.00
C ILE A 102 -11.31 -7.59 -8.79
N ASN A 103 -10.17 -7.12 -8.26
CA ASN A 103 -9.39 -6.07 -8.85
C ASN A 103 -8.50 -6.66 -9.95
N SER A 104 -8.86 -6.37 -11.20
CA SER A 104 -8.02 -6.67 -12.36
C SER A 104 -6.66 -5.95 -12.35
N ARG A 105 -6.46 -4.99 -11.43
CA ARG A 105 -5.19 -4.29 -11.17
C ARG A 105 -4.52 -4.73 -9.87
N ALA A 106 -4.91 -5.86 -9.28
CA ALA A 106 -4.20 -6.38 -8.12
C ALA A 106 -2.74 -6.62 -8.47
N ILE A 107 -1.87 -6.32 -7.50
CA ILE A 107 -0.42 -6.36 -7.69
C ILE A 107 -0.03 -7.83 -7.87
N SER A 108 0.27 -8.21 -9.11
CA SER A 108 0.90 -9.49 -9.40
C SER A 108 2.23 -9.57 -8.64
N ARG A 109 2.46 -10.71 -7.98
CA ARG A 109 3.63 -10.96 -7.14
C ARG A 109 3.98 -12.44 -7.20
N ILE A 110 5.27 -12.73 -7.07
CA ILE A 110 5.77 -14.09 -6.96
C ILE A 110 5.37 -14.67 -5.60
N HIS A 111 4.78 -15.86 -5.65
CA HIS A 111 4.48 -16.70 -4.51
C HIS A 111 5.44 -17.89 -4.40
N PRO A 112 5.58 -18.51 -3.22
CA PRO A 112 6.51 -19.63 -3.01
C PRO A 112 6.39 -20.75 -4.06
N ASN A 113 5.16 -21.13 -4.41
CA ASN A 113 4.93 -22.17 -5.42
C ASN A 113 5.45 -21.77 -6.81
N GLN A 114 5.29 -20.51 -7.21
CA GLN A 114 5.81 -19.99 -8.48
C GLN A 114 7.33 -19.90 -8.44
N LEU A 115 7.90 -19.41 -7.32
CA LEU A 115 9.33 -19.35 -7.12
C LEU A 115 9.98 -20.73 -7.27
N ARG A 116 9.40 -21.79 -6.70
CA ARG A 116 9.91 -23.16 -6.87
C ARG A 116 10.01 -23.60 -8.31
N THR A 117 9.06 -23.18 -9.16
CA THR A 117 9.10 -23.52 -10.59
C THR A 117 10.17 -22.75 -11.37
N LEU A 118 10.68 -21.65 -10.80
CA LEU A 118 11.76 -20.84 -11.37
C LEU A 118 13.15 -21.31 -10.93
N LEU A 119 13.25 -22.08 -9.85
CA LEU A 119 14.53 -22.57 -9.35
C LEU A 119 15.04 -23.67 -10.27
N ASP A 120 16.20 -23.41 -10.88
CA ASP A 120 16.85 -24.33 -11.79
C ASP A 120 17.99 -25.09 -11.08
N PRO A 121 17.89 -26.43 -10.94
CA PRO A 121 18.97 -27.25 -10.39
C PRO A 121 20.27 -27.17 -11.17
N GLU A 122 20.22 -26.97 -12.50
CA GLU A 122 21.44 -26.81 -13.30
C GLU A 122 22.20 -25.51 -12.95
N SER A 123 21.47 -24.52 -12.44
CA SER A 123 21.97 -23.24 -11.94
C SER A 123 22.41 -23.29 -10.46
N GLY A 124 22.39 -24.47 -9.83
CA GLY A 124 22.83 -24.69 -8.45
C GLY A 124 21.76 -24.42 -7.38
N TRP A 125 20.52 -24.12 -7.78
CA TRP A 125 19.41 -23.94 -6.86
C TRP A 125 18.75 -25.26 -6.52
N GLU A 126 18.57 -25.52 -5.23
CA GLU A 126 17.88 -26.70 -4.72
C GLU A 126 16.69 -26.27 -3.87
N ALA A 127 15.56 -26.93 -4.07
CA ALA A 127 14.37 -26.71 -3.27
C ALA A 127 13.71 -28.06 -2.96
N ASP A 128 13.61 -28.38 -1.68
CA ASP A 128 12.80 -29.51 -1.23
C ASP A 128 11.31 -29.10 -1.27
N SER A 129 10.46 -29.96 -1.83
CA SER A 129 9.04 -29.66 -2.12
C SER A 129 8.25 -29.22 -0.88
N ASP A 130 8.63 -29.73 0.29
CA ASP A 130 7.95 -29.45 1.57
C ASP A 130 8.74 -28.50 2.48
N SER A 131 9.97 -28.13 2.13
CA SER A 131 10.81 -27.26 2.94
C SER A 131 10.50 -25.79 2.69
N GLN A 132 10.30 -24.99 3.74
CA GLN A 132 10.28 -23.52 3.62
C GLN A 132 11.64 -22.92 3.26
N ARG A 133 12.68 -23.75 3.11
CA ARG A 133 14.02 -23.33 2.72
C ARG A 133 14.34 -23.74 1.28
N ILE A 134 15.10 -22.88 0.62
CA ILE A 134 15.77 -23.12 -0.66
C ILE A 134 17.26 -22.94 -0.44
N SER A 135 18.08 -23.67 -1.17
CA SER A 135 19.54 -23.59 -1.07
C SER A 135 20.16 -23.25 -2.41
N TRP A 136 21.28 -22.55 -2.35
CA TRP A 136 22.22 -22.42 -3.45
C TRP A 136 23.58 -22.83 -2.92
N GLN A 137 24.07 -24.01 -3.34
CA GLN A 137 25.25 -24.64 -2.75
C GLN A 137 25.14 -24.71 -1.20
N GLU A 138 26.06 -24.07 -0.46
CA GLU A 138 26.07 -24.05 1.00
C GLU A 138 25.17 -22.95 1.60
N MET A 139 24.63 -22.04 0.78
CA MET A 139 23.79 -20.94 1.23
C MET A 139 22.33 -21.38 1.34
N ASN A 140 21.64 -20.96 2.39
CA ASN A 140 20.26 -21.33 2.67
C ASN A 140 19.39 -20.08 2.86
N PHE A 141 18.21 -20.07 2.26
CA PHE A 141 17.28 -18.94 2.25
C PHE A 141 15.86 -19.42 2.54
N ASP A 142 15.09 -18.63 3.28
CA ASP A 142 13.66 -18.77 3.45
C ASP A 142 12.95 -18.40 2.14
N ILE A 143 12.03 -19.25 1.72
CA ILE A 143 11.36 -19.10 0.43
C ILE A 143 10.46 -17.87 0.39
N ASN A 144 9.84 -17.49 1.51
CA ASN A 144 9.00 -16.30 1.58
C ASN A 144 9.85 -15.04 1.49
N GLN A 145 11.00 -15.02 2.18
CA GLN A 145 11.96 -13.91 2.05
C GLN A 145 12.52 -13.80 0.63
N MET A 146 12.86 -14.92 -0.02
CA MET A 146 13.29 -14.89 -1.42
C MET A 146 12.18 -14.41 -2.38
N CYS A 147 10.92 -14.75 -2.11
CA CYS A 147 9.79 -14.15 -2.82
C CYS A 147 9.78 -12.63 -2.65
N ASP A 148 10.05 -12.12 -1.45
CA ASP A 148 10.13 -10.68 -1.19
C ASP A 148 11.33 -10.01 -1.85
N VAL A 149 12.49 -10.68 -1.97
CA VAL A 149 13.62 -10.23 -2.81
C VAL A 149 13.14 -10.05 -4.26
N CYS A 150 12.48 -11.06 -4.83
CA CYS A 150 11.95 -11.01 -6.20
C CYS A 150 10.88 -9.92 -6.36
N ASN A 151 9.93 -9.82 -5.43
CA ASN A 151 8.84 -8.85 -5.47
C ASN A 151 9.33 -7.41 -5.29
N SER A 152 10.41 -7.22 -4.53
CA SER A 152 11.10 -5.94 -4.42
C SER A 152 11.74 -5.58 -5.76
N TYR A 153 12.43 -6.52 -6.42
CA TYR A 153 13.02 -6.31 -7.74
C TYR A 153 11.97 -5.95 -8.81
N ILE A 154 10.87 -6.70 -8.88
CA ILE A 154 9.73 -6.45 -9.79
C ILE A 154 9.15 -5.04 -9.57
N SER A 155 9.18 -4.57 -8.32
CA SER A 155 8.69 -3.24 -7.95
C SER A 155 9.71 -2.13 -8.24
N ASN A 156 10.89 -2.44 -8.80
CA ASN A 156 12.06 -1.57 -8.92
C ASN A 156 12.55 -1.04 -7.55
N GLY A 157 12.42 -1.87 -6.51
CA GLY A 157 12.77 -1.59 -5.12
C GLY A 157 14.22 -1.91 -4.76
N LEU A 158 14.45 -2.28 -3.50
CA LEU A 158 15.72 -2.67 -2.91
C LEU A 158 15.68 -4.16 -2.52
N PRO A 159 16.11 -5.08 -3.40
CA PRO A 159 15.95 -6.52 -3.15
C PRO A 159 16.77 -7.04 -1.97
N TRP A 160 17.95 -6.46 -1.73
CA TRP A 160 18.86 -6.91 -0.67
C TRP A 160 18.30 -6.75 0.74
N LEU A 161 17.25 -5.92 0.95
CA LEU A 161 16.62 -5.75 2.27
C LEU A 161 15.99 -7.02 2.82
N PHE A 162 15.69 -7.99 1.96
CA PHE A 162 15.10 -9.28 2.32
C PHE A 162 16.07 -10.45 2.17
N LEU A 163 17.34 -10.18 1.82
CA LEU A 163 18.33 -11.23 1.60
C LEU A 163 19.00 -11.66 2.90
N GLU A 164 19.10 -12.98 3.14
CA GLU A 164 19.76 -13.61 4.31
C GLU A 164 21.30 -13.55 4.29
N ILE A 165 21.89 -12.59 3.59
CA ILE A 165 23.33 -12.34 3.58
C ILE A 165 23.60 -11.04 4.33
N HIS A 166 23.87 -11.15 5.62
CA HIS A 166 23.95 -10.02 6.55
C HIS A 166 25.00 -8.98 6.12
N GLU A 167 26.21 -9.43 5.78
CA GLU A 167 27.33 -8.54 5.45
C GLU A 167 27.06 -7.77 4.16
N LEU A 168 26.49 -8.44 3.15
CA LEU A 168 26.08 -7.82 1.89
C LEU A 168 24.98 -6.78 2.14
N ARG A 169 23.96 -7.13 2.92
CA ARG A 169 22.82 -6.25 3.19
C ARG A 169 23.25 -4.96 3.88
N ILE A 170 24.17 -5.05 4.85
CA ILE A 170 24.76 -3.87 5.49
C ILE A 170 25.58 -3.05 4.49
N ALA A 171 26.48 -3.69 3.74
CA ALA A 171 27.33 -2.99 2.77
C ALA A 171 26.47 -2.23 1.74
N TYR A 172 25.46 -2.88 1.18
CA TYR A 172 24.56 -2.28 0.20
C TYR A 172 23.74 -1.15 0.83
N SER A 173 23.27 -1.31 2.06
CA SER A 173 22.51 -0.26 2.78
C SER A 173 23.38 0.97 3.11
N GLN A 174 24.63 0.77 3.52
CA GLN A 174 25.59 1.86 3.74
C GLN A 174 25.85 2.65 2.45
N VAL A 175 26.04 1.93 1.35
CA VAL A 175 26.29 2.55 0.04
C VAL A 175 25.06 3.27 -0.46
N TYR A 176 23.87 2.68 -0.31
CA TYR A 176 22.63 3.32 -0.70
C TYR A 176 22.39 4.63 0.07
N LYS A 177 22.68 4.65 1.37
CA LYS A 177 22.68 5.89 2.18
C LYS A 177 23.68 6.92 1.64
N LEU A 178 24.91 6.50 1.36
CA LEU A 178 25.94 7.38 0.79
C LEU A 178 25.48 8.01 -0.53
N LEU A 179 24.86 7.22 -1.42
CA LEU A 179 24.38 7.68 -2.71
C LEU A 179 23.26 8.73 -2.60
N TYR A 180 22.51 8.75 -1.48
CA TYR A 180 21.50 9.78 -1.24
C TYR A 180 22.11 11.19 -1.20
N ASP A 181 23.28 11.34 -0.58
CA ASP A 181 23.95 12.63 -0.34
C ASP A 181 24.93 13.06 -1.46
N VAL A 182 25.07 12.25 -2.52
CA VAL A 182 26.00 12.55 -3.63
C VAL A 182 25.55 13.79 -4.41
N ASP A 183 26.51 14.67 -4.74
CA ASP A 183 26.29 15.89 -5.54
C ASP A 183 25.51 15.57 -6.85
N PRO A 184 24.42 16.30 -7.16
CA PRO A 184 23.61 16.11 -8.37
C PRO A 184 24.40 16.04 -9.68
N LYS A 185 25.60 16.63 -9.76
CA LYS A 185 26.49 16.53 -10.94
C LYS A 185 26.88 15.09 -11.28
N PHE A 186 26.86 14.19 -10.30
CA PHE A 186 27.19 12.78 -10.48
C PHE A 186 25.96 11.87 -10.64
N ILE A 187 24.78 12.43 -10.95
CA ILE A 187 23.51 11.68 -11.02
C ILE A 187 23.56 10.45 -11.92
N TYR A 188 24.30 10.48 -13.04
CA TYR A 188 24.45 9.32 -13.92
C TYR A 188 25.24 8.19 -13.27
N LYS A 189 26.36 8.51 -12.61
CA LYS A 189 27.18 7.52 -11.89
C LYS A 189 26.43 6.98 -10.68
N LYS A 190 25.68 7.83 -9.95
CA LYS A 190 24.76 7.42 -8.89
C LYS A 190 23.76 6.38 -9.38
N ARG A 191 23.02 6.69 -10.44
CA ARG A 191 22.01 5.76 -11.03
C ARG A 191 22.63 4.45 -11.50
N GLN A 192 23.84 4.49 -12.06
CA GLN A 192 24.55 3.29 -12.48
C GLN A 192 24.86 2.38 -11.28
N ILE A 193 25.34 2.95 -10.17
CA ILE A 193 25.64 2.20 -8.95
C ILE A 193 24.34 1.70 -8.31
N GLU A 194 23.30 2.52 -8.20
CA GLU A 194 21.98 2.10 -7.72
C GLU A 194 21.44 0.91 -8.51
N ASN A 195 21.54 0.96 -9.84
CA ASN A 195 21.13 -0.16 -10.69
C ASN A 195 21.97 -1.41 -10.43
N LYS A 196 23.30 -1.29 -10.25
CA LYS A 196 24.15 -2.44 -9.91
C LYS A 196 23.79 -3.05 -8.55
N LEU A 197 23.46 -2.22 -7.55
CA LEU A 197 22.98 -2.69 -6.24
C LEU A 197 21.64 -3.43 -6.36
N LYS A 198 20.69 -2.88 -7.12
CA LYS A 198 19.37 -3.50 -7.34
C LYS A 198 19.45 -4.84 -8.07
N ASN A 199 20.40 -4.99 -8.98
CA ASN A 199 20.68 -6.25 -9.69
C ASN A 199 21.67 -7.16 -8.94
N ILE A 200 22.07 -6.82 -7.71
CA ILE A 200 22.99 -7.60 -6.86
C ILE A 200 24.29 -7.98 -7.62
N MET A 201 24.87 -7.02 -8.33
CA MET A 201 26.01 -7.25 -9.24
C MET A 201 27.39 -7.20 -8.58
N PHE A 202 27.49 -6.81 -7.32
CA PHE A 202 28.78 -6.75 -6.62
C PHE A 202 28.99 -8.03 -5.82
N SER A 203 30.04 -8.78 -6.15
CA SER A 203 30.38 -10.03 -5.46
C SER A 203 31.34 -9.80 -4.29
N SER A 204 31.99 -8.64 -4.20
CA SER A 204 32.85 -8.30 -3.06
C SER A 204 32.85 -6.81 -2.72
N SER A 205 33.24 -6.51 -1.48
CA SER A 205 33.42 -5.13 -1.02
C SER A 205 34.49 -4.38 -1.82
N GLU A 206 35.52 -5.06 -2.32
CA GLU A 206 36.57 -4.46 -3.16
C GLU A 206 36.00 -3.98 -4.51
N GLN A 207 35.20 -4.81 -5.19
CA GLN A 207 34.55 -4.41 -6.45
C GLN A 207 33.65 -3.19 -6.25
N LEU A 208 32.86 -3.23 -5.17
CA LEU A 208 31.97 -2.14 -4.80
C LEU A 208 32.75 -0.87 -4.47
N LYS A 209 33.87 -0.98 -3.74
CA LYS A 209 34.75 0.16 -3.41
C LYS A 209 35.37 0.77 -4.67
N ASN A 210 35.84 -0.07 -5.59
CA ASN A 210 36.42 0.36 -6.86
C ASN A 210 35.40 1.12 -7.73
N GLU A 211 34.14 0.67 -7.77
CA GLU A 211 33.09 1.35 -8.53
C GLU A 211 32.73 2.73 -7.93
N LEU A 212 32.64 2.80 -6.60
CA LEU A 212 32.42 4.05 -5.89
C LEU A 212 33.57 5.04 -6.16
N GLY A 213 34.82 4.55 -6.18
CA GLY A 213 36.01 5.38 -6.39
C GLY A 213 36.09 6.48 -5.34
N GLY A 214 36.29 7.74 -5.78
CA GLY A 214 36.44 8.90 -4.89
C GLY A 214 35.21 9.35 -4.11
N PHE A 215 34.07 8.65 -4.18
CA PHE A 215 32.91 8.92 -3.32
C PHE A 215 33.08 8.37 -1.90
N LEU A 216 34.03 7.46 -1.68
CA LEU A 216 34.24 6.84 -0.38
C LEU A 216 34.90 7.80 0.60
N ASN A 217 34.08 8.34 1.50
CA ASN A 217 34.53 9.02 2.71
C ASN A 217 34.51 8.09 3.94
N TYR A 218 34.06 6.84 3.80
CA TYR A 218 33.80 5.93 4.92
C TYR A 218 34.16 4.47 4.58
N GLU A 219 34.40 3.67 5.63
CA GLU A 219 34.54 2.23 5.50
C GLU A 219 33.17 1.59 5.21
N VAL A 220 33.15 0.74 4.18
CA VAL A 220 31.99 -0.11 3.86
C VAL A 220 32.25 -1.50 4.43
N GLN A 221 31.22 -2.10 5.02
CA GLN A 221 31.23 -3.47 5.54
C GLN A 221 31.86 -4.43 4.53
N GLU A 222 32.79 -5.24 5.00
CA GLU A 222 33.42 -6.25 4.16
C GLU A 222 32.48 -7.42 3.94
N PHE A 223 32.41 -7.86 2.69
CA PHE A 223 31.66 -9.04 2.26
C PHE A 223 32.36 -9.66 1.06
N SER A 224 32.18 -10.96 0.90
CA SER A 224 32.61 -11.73 -0.26
C SER A 224 31.61 -12.84 -0.49
N ILE A 225 31.00 -12.84 -1.67
CA ILE A 225 30.08 -13.87 -2.13
C ILE A 225 30.57 -14.41 -3.48
N PRO A 226 30.24 -15.67 -3.83
CA PRO A 226 30.61 -16.23 -5.13
C PRO A 226 30.05 -15.37 -6.29
N PRO A 227 30.85 -15.00 -7.30
CA PRO A 227 30.35 -14.29 -8.48
C PRO A 227 29.20 -15.03 -9.17
N ASP A 228 29.31 -16.35 -9.27
CA ASP A 228 28.26 -17.21 -9.84
C ASP A 228 26.93 -17.05 -9.08
N PHE A 229 26.97 -16.87 -7.75
CA PHE A 229 25.75 -16.61 -6.98
C PHE A 229 25.08 -15.30 -7.41
N CYS A 230 25.85 -14.22 -7.59
CA CYS A 230 25.31 -12.94 -8.09
C CYS A 230 24.65 -13.11 -9.46
N GLU A 231 25.30 -13.82 -10.38
CA GLU A 231 24.78 -14.06 -11.73
C GLU A 231 23.50 -14.90 -11.72
N GLN A 232 23.48 -15.97 -10.92
CA GLN A 232 22.31 -16.85 -10.81
C GLN A 232 21.15 -16.19 -10.08
N LEU A 233 21.41 -15.41 -9.02
CA LEU A 233 20.39 -14.63 -8.33
C LEU A 233 19.81 -13.56 -9.27
N ASN A 234 20.65 -12.82 -10.00
CA ASN A 234 20.16 -11.83 -10.96
C ASN A 234 19.32 -12.46 -12.06
N SER A 235 19.72 -13.63 -12.57
CA SER A 235 18.94 -14.39 -13.56
C SER A 235 17.58 -14.81 -13.00
N LEU A 236 17.52 -15.28 -11.74
CA LEU A 236 16.27 -15.58 -11.04
C LEU A 236 15.35 -14.34 -10.93
N LEU A 237 15.91 -13.17 -10.58
CA LEU A 237 15.14 -11.92 -10.47
C LEU A 237 14.55 -11.49 -11.82
N ILE A 238 15.32 -11.62 -12.91
CA ILE A 238 14.86 -11.32 -14.26
C ILE A 238 13.73 -12.27 -14.65
N ASN A 239 13.92 -13.58 -14.49
CA ASN A 239 12.91 -14.60 -14.82
C ASN A 239 11.61 -14.39 -14.03
N ALA A 240 11.72 -14.09 -12.73
CA ALA A 240 10.59 -13.72 -11.89
C ALA A 240 9.83 -12.50 -12.43
N SER A 241 10.55 -11.47 -12.88
CA SER A 241 9.95 -10.28 -13.48
C SER A 241 9.29 -10.57 -14.83
N GLU A 242 9.82 -11.49 -15.62
CA GLU A 242 9.23 -11.87 -16.90
C GLU A 242 7.94 -12.66 -16.71
N ILE A 243 7.90 -13.63 -15.80
CA ILE A 243 6.67 -14.38 -15.47
C ILE A 243 5.54 -13.43 -15.05
N ILE A 244 5.82 -12.48 -14.15
CA ILE A 244 4.80 -11.53 -13.69
C ILE A 244 4.35 -10.59 -14.81
N ARG A 245 5.23 -10.25 -15.76
CA ARG A 245 4.87 -9.46 -16.95
C ARG A 245 3.97 -10.25 -17.91
N GLU A 246 4.16 -11.56 -17.99
CA GLU A 246 3.42 -12.47 -18.86
C GLU A 246 2.11 -12.98 -18.24
N GLU A 247 1.92 -12.82 -16.93
CA GLU A 247 0.65 -13.12 -16.25
C GLU A 247 -0.49 -12.25 -16.79
N THR A 248 -1.33 -12.84 -17.64
CA THR A 248 -2.54 -12.19 -18.16
C THR A 248 -3.73 -12.28 -17.20
N LEU A 249 -3.63 -13.11 -16.16
CA LEU A 249 -4.71 -13.38 -15.21
C LEU A 249 -4.51 -12.59 -13.91
N PRO A 250 -5.57 -12.07 -13.30
CA PRO A 250 -5.46 -11.43 -12.00
C PRO A 250 -4.94 -12.42 -10.95
N PRO A 251 -4.14 -11.97 -9.97
CA PRO A 251 -3.52 -12.87 -9.01
C PRO A 251 -4.55 -13.67 -8.21
N THR A 252 -4.19 -14.90 -7.83
CA THR A 252 -5.00 -15.73 -6.94
C THR A 252 -4.98 -15.16 -5.53
N LEU A 253 -6.14 -15.09 -4.90
CA LEU A 253 -6.25 -14.69 -3.51
C LEU A 253 -5.72 -15.79 -2.58
N PRO A 254 -5.14 -15.43 -1.42
CA PRO A 254 -4.83 -16.41 -0.38
C PRO A 254 -6.11 -17.15 0.06
N PRO A 255 -5.97 -18.33 0.69
CA PRO A 255 -7.11 -19.06 1.25
C PRO A 255 -7.91 -18.15 2.19
N ILE A 256 -9.22 -18.06 1.98
CA ILE A 256 -10.13 -17.39 2.91
C ILE A 256 -10.23 -18.20 4.21
N ASP A 257 -10.32 -17.53 5.35
CA ASP A 257 -10.50 -18.19 6.63
C ASP A 257 -11.83 -18.97 6.69
N GLU A 258 -11.86 -20.01 7.52
CA GLU A 258 -12.99 -20.94 7.59
C GLU A 258 -14.31 -20.26 8.02
N TRP A 259 -14.21 -19.23 8.87
CA TRP A 259 -15.35 -18.43 9.29
C TRP A 259 -15.95 -17.65 8.12
N THR A 260 -15.11 -16.93 7.36
CA THR A 260 -15.49 -16.22 6.14
C THR A 260 -16.08 -17.15 5.08
N ARG A 261 -15.48 -18.34 4.90
CA ARG A 261 -15.97 -19.37 3.98
C ARG A 261 -17.39 -19.81 4.36
N THR A 262 -17.57 -20.23 5.61
CA THR A 262 -18.86 -20.74 6.14
C THR A 262 -19.96 -19.69 6.03
N ARG A 263 -19.65 -18.44 6.39
CA ARG A 263 -20.56 -17.29 6.24
C ARG A 263 -21.05 -17.12 4.80
N THR A 264 -20.13 -17.21 3.85
CA THR A 264 -20.47 -16.96 2.46
C THR A 264 -21.24 -18.12 1.83
N GLU A 265 -20.87 -19.36 2.13
CA GLU A 265 -21.63 -20.54 1.69
C GLU A 265 -23.07 -20.50 2.19
N ALA A 266 -23.28 -20.15 3.46
CA ALA A 266 -24.62 -19.97 4.02
C ALA A 266 -25.40 -18.82 3.36
N LEU A 267 -24.75 -17.68 3.09
CA LEU A 267 -25.37 -16.57 2.36
C LEU A 267 -25.79 -16.97 0.95
N VAL A 268 -24.93 -17.68 0.21
CA VAL A 268 -25.26 -18.11 -1.15
C VAL A 268 -26.41 -19.14 -1.14
N ASN A 269 -26.39 -20.07 -0.19
CA ASN A 269 -27.49 -21.02 0.00
C ASN A 269 -28.83 -20.31 0.31
N GLN A 270 -28.80 -19.17 0.98
CA GLN A 270 -29.99 -18.34 1.20
C GLN A 270 -30.40 -17.55 -0.05
N MET A 271 -29.43 -17.01 -0.79
CA MET A 271 -29.70 -16.23 -2.00
C MET A 271 -30.23 -17.07 -3.16
N SER A 272 -29.96 -18.37 -3.18
CA SER A 272 -30.50 -19.31 -4.16
C SER A 272 -31.98 -19.66 -3.92
N LEU A 273 -32.51 -19.42 -2.71
CA LEU A 273 -33.93 -19.61 -2.40
C LEU A 273 -34.80 -18.46 -2.92
N PRO A 274 -36.08 -18.70 -3.27
CA PRO A 274 -37.06 -17.65 -3.50
C PRO A 274 -37.13 -16.68 -2.32
N LEU A 275 -37.37 -15.39 -2.56
CA LEU A 275 -37.33 -14.34 -1.52
C LEU A 275 -38.13 -14.70 -0.25
N GLN A 276 -39.30 -15.33 -0.41
CA GLN A 276 -40.17 -15.71 0.72
C GLN A 276 -39.65 -16.89 1.55
N GLN A 277 -38.69 -17.64 1.03
CA GLN A 277 -38.10 -18.83 1.66
C GLN A 277 -36.70 -18.55 2.23
N ARG A 278 -36.20 -17.32 2.10
CA ARG A 278 -34.93 -16.89 2.69
C ARG A 278 -35.16 -16.63 4.18
N SER A 279 -34.67 -17.51 5.06
CA SER A 279 -34.68 -17.30 6.51
C SER A 279 -33.83 -16.10 6.95
N ALA A 280 -32.95 -15.64 6.06
CA ALA A 280 -32.17 -14.40 6.14
C ALA A 280 -32.87 -13.15 6.69
N PHE A 281 -34.17 -12.99 6.44
CA PHE A 281 -34.90 -11.76 6.77
C PHE A 281 -35.95 -11.92 7.87
N SER A 282 -36.10 -13.11 8.47
CA SER A 282 -37.01 -13.29 9.60
C SER A 282 -36.36 -12.81 10.89
N LEU A 283 -36.43 -11.51 11.15
CA LEU A 283 -36.09 -10.94 12.45
C LEU A 283 -37.15 -11.39 13.47
N THR A 284 -36.79 -12.29 14.37
CA THR A 284 -37.66 -12.70 15.47
C THR A 284 -37.59 -11.68 16.62
N PRO A 285 -38.61 -11.62 17.50
CA PRO A 285 -38.55 -10.79 18.70
C PRO A 285 -37.34 -11.12 19.60
N GLN A 286 -36.93 -12.39 19.65
CA GLN A 286 -35.74 -12.84 20.40
C GLN A 286 -34.45 -12.27 19.82
N ILE A 287 -34.31 -12.30 18.49
CA ILE A 287 -33.20 -11.62 17.80
C ILE A 287 -33.20 -10.13 18.16
N PHE A 288 -34.36 -9.47 18.12
CA PHE A 288 -34.46 -8.04 18.42
C PHE A 288 -34.10 -7.73 19.88
N GLN A 289 -34.57 -8.52 20.84
CA GLN A 289 -34.22 -8.39 22.26
C GLN A 289 -32.72 -8.55 22.49
N ALA A 290 -32.12 -9.60 21.91
CA ALA A 290 -30.68 -9.84 22.01
C ALA A 290 -29.87 -8.68 21.42
N ARG A 291 -30.29 -8.17 20.26
CA ARG A 291 -29.65 -7.02 19.61
C ARG A 291 -29.90 -5.69 20.34
N MET A 292 -30.86 -5.61 21.25
CA MET A 292 -31.06 -4.46 22.14
C MET A 292 -30.23 -4.57 23.44
N GLY A 293 -29.36 -5.58 23.56
CA GLY A 293 -28.53 -5.83 24.74
C GLY A 293 -29.28 -6.53 25.87
N GLN A 294 -30.45 -7.10 25.61
CA GLN A 294 -31.19 -7.89 26.59
C GLN A 294 -30.69 -9.35 26.57
N ILE A 295 -30.65 -9.98 27.74
CA ILE A 295 -30.24 -11.38 27.88
C ILE A 295 -31.25 -12.27 27.14
N SER A 296 -30.77 -13.03 26.16
CA SER A 296 -31.56 -13.98 25.39
C SER A 296 -30.75 -15.25 25.19
N GLU A 297 -31.32 -16.40 25.56
CA GLU A 297 -30.70 -17.70 25.31
C GLU A 297 -30.93 -18.12 23.85
N ASN A 298 -29.84 -18.42 23.13
CA ASN A 298 -29.85 -18.86 21.72
C ASN A 298 -30.73 -17.99 20.81
N PRO A 299 -30.42 -16.69 20.67
CA PRO A 299 -31.26 -15.76 19.93
C PRO A 299 -31.30 -16.04 18.43
N PHE A 300 -30.36 -16.83 17.92
CA PHE A 300 -30.30 -17.21 16.52
C PHE A 300 -30.49 -18.72 16.36
N GLU A 301 -31.09 -19.11 15.24
CA GLU A 301 -31.00 -20.49 14.77
C GLU A 301 -29.53 -20.80 14.39
N PRO A 302 -28.96 -21.95 14.79
CA PRO A 302 -27.59 -22.31 14.47
C PRO A 302 -27.32 -22.33 12.96
N ASN A 303 -26.22 -21.71 12.54
CA ASN A 303 -25.82 -21.48 11.15
C ASN A 303 -26.82 -20.66 10.32
N SER A 304 -27.74 -19.94 10.96
CA SER A 304 -28.64 -19.04 10.24
C SER A 304 -27.89 -17.81 9.73
N LEU A 305 -28.38 -17.23 8.62
CA LEU A 305 -27.78 -15.99 8.12
C LEU A 305 -27.91 -14.84 9.13
N THR A 306 -28.97 -14.82 9.95
CA THR A 306 -29.13 -13.86 11.05
C THR A 306 -28.06 -14.02 12.13
N GLU A 307 -27.68 -15.24 12.49
CA GLU A 307 -26.51 -15.48 13.34
C GLU A 307 -25.26 -14.94 12.65
N LEU A 308 -25.05 -15.35 11.40
CA LEU A 308 -23.88 -14.97 10.62
C LEU A 308 -23.79 -13.47 10.31
N LEU A 309 -24.86 -12.69 10.34
CA LEU A 309 -24.81 -11.24 10.11
C LEU A 309 -24.76 -10.45 11.42
N PHE A 310 -25.28 -11.03 12.50
CA PHE A 310 -25.45 -10.35 13.77
C PHE A 310 -24.76 -11.08 14.93
N SER A 311 -23.71 -11.84 14.65
CA SER A 311 -22.80 -12.37 15.67
C SER A 311 -21.34 -12.02 15.40
N THR A 312 -20.55 -11.92 16.46
CA THR A 312 -19.08 -11.79 16.39
C THR A 312 -18.44 -13.16 16.10
N PRO A 313 -17.14 -13.21 15.74
CA PRO A 313 -16.39 -14.47 15.61
C PRO A 313 -16.43 -15.35 16.87
N ASN A 314 -16.65 -14.73 18.04
CA ASN A 314 -16.75 -15.42 19.33
C ASN A 314 -18.18 -15.89 19.65
N GLY A 315 -19.14 -15.72 18.73
CA GLY A 315 -20.54 -16.11 18.92
C GLY A 315 -21.39 -15.11 19.72
N GLU A 316 -20.88 -13.92 20.00
CA GLU A 316 -21.62 -12.89 20.75
C GLU A 316 -22.56 -12.10 19.84
N VAL A 317 -23.70 -11.64 20.35
CA VAL A 317 -24.73 -10.96 19.56
C VAL A 317 -24.33 -9.51 19.25
N ALA A 318 -24.41 -9.13 17.97
CA ALA A 318 -24.25 -7.78 17.46
C ALA A 318 -25.43 -6.90 17.85
N THR A 319 -25.22 -5.97 18.77
CA THR A 319 -26.24 -5.00 19.14
C THR A 319 -26.62 -4.11 17.95
N MET A 320 -27.84 -3.57 17.94
CA MET A 320 -28.25 -2.64 16.89
C MET A 320 -27.40 -1.36 16.95
N PRO A 321 -26.98 -0.81 15.79
CA PRO A 321 -26.40 0.53 15.77
C PRO A 321 -27.44 1.52 16.29
N PHE A 322 -27.05 2.39 17.22
CA PHE A 322 -27.99 3.31 17.85
C PHE A 322 -28.69 4.19 16.81
N SER A 323 -30.00 4.37 16.94
CA SER A 323 -30.87 5.16 16.06
C SER A 323 -30.60 6.68 16.08
N ASN A 324 -29.51 7.13 16.72
CA ASN A 324 -29.07 8.52 16.81
C ASN A 324 -27.59 8.67 16.41
N CYS A 325 -27.20 8.13 15.26
CA CYS A 325 -25.91 8.46 14.67
C CYS A 325 -26.02 9.78 13.89
N LYS A 326 -25.65 10.90 14.53
CA LYS A 326 -25.00 12.00 13.79
C LYS A 326 -23.52 11.66 13.75
N THR A 327 -23.13 10.87 12.76
CA THR A 327 -21.72 10.72 12.43
C THR A 327 -21.28 12.04 11.80
N GLU A 328 -20.69 12.93 12.57
CA GLU A 328 -19.82 13.94 11.99
C GLU A 328 -18.60 13.17 11.47
N LEU A 329 -18.71 12.72 10.22
CA LEU A 329 -17.52 12.36 9.45
C LEU A 329 -16.59 13.56 9.58
N PRO A 330 -15.39 13.44 10.15
CA PRO A 330 -14.40 14.49 10.00
C PRO A 330 -14.27 14.65 8.49
N VAL A 331 -14.72 15.79 7.96
CA VAL A 331 -14.57 16.10 6.55
C VAL A 331 -13.07 16.01 6.35
N GLN A 332 -12.60 14.98 5.64
CA GLN A 332 -11.22 14.90 5.22
C GLN A 332 -10.95 16.25 4.57
N SER A 333 -10.13 17.03 5.25
CA SER A 333 -9.63 18.25 4.69
C SER A 333 -8.79 17.79 3.50
N HIS A 334 -9.37 17.78 2.29
CA HIS A 334 -8.61 17.65 1.05
C HIS A 334 -7.69 18.86 0.83
N ILE A 335 -7.67 19.82 1.77
CA ILE A 335 -6.89 21.04 1.73
C ILE A 335 -5.39 20.75 1.53
N PRO A 336 -4.73 19.77 2.20
CA PRO A 336 -3.31 19.51 1.96
C PRO A 336 -3.04 19.02 0.53
N TYR A 337 -3.85 18.09 0.02
CA TYR A 337 -3.72 17.57 -1.34
C TYR A 337 -4.03 18.63 -2.40
N CYS A 338 -5.16 19.32 -2.29
CA CYS A 338 -5.56 20.39 -3.20
C CYS A 338 -4.56 21.55 -3.16
N LYS A 339 -4.07 21.94 -1.98
CA LYS A 339 -3.04 22.98 -1.83
C LYS A 339 -1.72 22.53 -2.47
N SER A 340 -1.31 21.27 -2.30
CA SER A 340 -0.12 20.72 -2.97
C SER A 340 -0.24 20.74 -4.51
N VAL A 341 -1.40 20.37 -5.05
CA VAL A 341 -1.67 20.45 -6.49
C VAL A 341 -1.65 21.90 -7.01
N LEU A 342 -2.26 22.84 -6.27
CA LEU A 342 -2.25 24.27 -6.61
C LEU A 342 -0.84 24.86 -6.54
N ARG A 343 -0.03 24.48 -5.52
CA ARG A 343 1.40 24.84 -5.43
C ARG A 343 2.16 24.38 -6.67
N ARG A 344 1.94 23.14 -7.12
CA ARG A 344 2.56 22.60 -8.34
C ARG A 344 2.08 23.31 -9.61
N PHE A 345 0.81 23.70 -9.69
CA PHE A 345 0.28 24.48 -10.80
C PHE A 345 0.91 25.88 -10.87
N ILE A 346 1.00 26.58 -9.74
CA ILE A 346 1.63 27.90 -9.64
C ILE A 346 3.11 27.82 -10.00
N ALA A 347 3.84 26.83 -9.47
CA ALA A 347 5.25 26.62 -9.82
C ALA A 347 5.45 26.44 -11.33
N ARG A 348 4.59 25.65 -12.00
CA ARG A 348 4.64 25.47 -13.46
C ARG A 348 4.33 26.77 -14.22
N ARG A 349 3.42 27.60 -13.73
CA ARG A 349 3.08 28.90 -14.34
C ARG A 349 4.21 29.92 -14.14
N LEU A 350 4.87 29.93 -13.00
CA LEU A 350 6.04 30.79 -12.74
C LEU A 350 7.20 30.44 -13.69
N ILE A 351 7.51 29.14 -13.84
CA ILE A 351 8.52 28.67 -14.79
C ILE A 351 8.18 29.09 -16.23
N LYS A 352 6.92 28.93 -16.65
CA LYS A 352 6.48 29.31 -18.01
C LYS A 352 6.60 30.83 -18.27
N ASN A 353 6.53 31.66 -17.23
CA ASN A 353 6.70 33.11 -17.32
C ASN A 353 8.16 33.57 -17.12
N GLY A 354 9.13 32.64 -17.10
CA GLY A 354 10.56 32.97 -17.02
C GLY A 354 11.11 33.14 -15.61
N PHE A 355 10.37 32.75 -14.57
CA PHE A 355 10.90 32.74 -13.20
C PHE A 355 11.64 31.42 -12.92
N GLU A 356 12.95 31.50 -12.68
CA GLU A 356 13.80 30.33 -12.42
C GLU A 356 13.81 29.92 -10.93
N VAL A 357 13.55 30.87 -10.02
CA VAL A 357 13.52 30.64 -8.56
C VAL A 357 12.40 31.48 -7.93
N SER A 358 11.68 30.89 -6.96
CA SER A 358 10.70 31.60 -6.12
C SER A 358 10.87 31.18 -4.67
N SER A 359 10.54 32.06 -3.73
CA SER A 359 10.50 31.72 -2.31
C SER A 359 9.25 30.88 -2.00
N GLU A 360 9.39 29.94 -1.06
CA GLU A 360 8.27 29.10 -0.61
C GLU A 360 7.06 29.91 -0.10
N PRO A 361 7.23 30.96 0.73
CA PRO A 361 6.11 31.81 1.17
C PRO A 361 5.35 32.46 0.01
N CYS A 362 6.03 32.79 -1.09
CA CYS A 362 5.39 33.38 -2.27
C CYS A 362 4.46 32.35 -2.96
N VAL A 363 4.91 31.11 -3.12
CA VAL A 363 4.09 30.03 -3.69
C VAL A 363 2.91 29.70 -2.77
N GLU A 364 3.09 29.78 -1.46
CA GLU A 364 1.99 29.58 -0.49
C GLU A 364 0.93 30.69 -0.56
N ILE A 365 1.35 31.95 -0.54
CA ILE A 365 0.43 33.10 -0.66
C ILE A 365 -0.36 33.01 -1.97
N LEU A 366 0.31 32.73 -3.08
CA LEU A 366 -0.36 32.57 -4.38
C LEU A 366 -1.33 31.38 -4.39
N SER A 367 -1.00 30.30 -3.70
CA SER A 367 -1.88 29.12 -3.58
C SER A 367 -3.13 29.44 -2.76
N ASP A 368 -3.00 30.23 -1.70
CA ASP A 368 -4.12 30.67 -0.87
C ASP A 368 -5.01 31.66 -1.61
N VAL A 369 -4.43 32.61 -2.37
CA VAL A 369 -5.19 33.52 -3.25
C VAL A 369 -5.98 32.72 -4.29
N LEU A 370 -5.34 31.79 -5.00
CA LEU A 370 -6.01 30.97 -6.01
C LEU A 370 -7.11 30.09 -5.40
N THR A 371 -6.89 29.56 -4.20
CA THR A 371 -7.90 28.79 -3.47
C THR A 371 -9.12 29.64 -3.13
N ASN A 372 -8.93 30.89 -2.71
CA ASN A 372 -10.01 31.80 -2.38
C ASN A 372 -10.81 32.24 -3.62
N GLU A 373 -10.14 32.47 -4.74
CA GLU A 373 -10.80 32.77 -6.02
C GLU A 373 -11.67 31.60 -6.48
N LEU A 374 -11.12 30.37 -6.48
CA LEU A 374 -11.88 29.17 -6.85
C LEU A 374 -13.09 28.93 -5.94
N LYS A 375 -12.95 29.18 -4.63
CA LYS A 375 -14.08 29.11 -3.69
C LYS A 375 -15.16 30.13 -4.02
N THR A 376 -14.76 31.35 -4.34
CA THR A 376 -15.69 32.44 -4.69
C THR A 376 -16.46 32.10 -5.97
N ILE A 377 -15.77 31.64 -7.01
CA ILE A 377 -16.40 31.18 -8.26
C ILE A 377 -17.39 30.03 -7.99
N ALA A 378 -16.97 29.02 -7.22
CA ALA A 378 -17.82 27.87 -6.89
C ALA A 378 -19.07 28.27 -6.08
N GLN A 379 -18.95 29.24 -5.17
CA GLN A 379 -20.09 29.77 -4.42
C GLN A 379 -21.07 30.52 -5.32
N HIS A 380 -20.58 31.33 -6.26
CA HIS A 380 -21.44 32.00 -7.24
C HIS A 380 -22.13 31.00 -8.18
N ALA A 381 -21.40 30.02 -8.72
CA ALA A 381 -21.96 28.95 -9.55
C ALA A 381 -23.04 28.16 -8.80
N GLY A 382 -22.78 27.79 -7.53
CA GLY A 382 -23.75 27.09 -6.69
C GLY A 382 -25.00 27.91 -6.36
N ARG A 383 -24.92 29.24 -6.34
CA ARG A 383 -26.10 30.13 -6.19
C ARG A 383 -26.89 30.24 -7.48
N ILE A 384 -26.21 30.33 -8.63
CA ILE A 384 -26.85 30.41 -9.94
C ILE A 384 -27.59 29.11 -10.29
N ALA A 385 -26.94 27.96 -10.05
CA ALA A 385 -27.50 26.63 -10.34
C ALA A 385 -28.79 26.31 -9.54
N ARG A 386 -28.95 26.90 -8.35
CA ARG A 386 -30.16 26.70 -7.52
C ARG A 386 -31.37 27.51 -8.00
N GLY A 387 -31.17 28.46 -8.91
CA GLY A 387 -32.20 29.42 -9.32
C GLY A 387 -32.90 29.10 -10.63
N VAL A 388 -32.30 28.34 -11.56
CA VAL A 388 -32.80 28.17 -12.94
C VAL A 388 -32.25 26.87 -13.55
N ASN A 389 -33.05 26.15 -14.38
CA ASN A 389 -32.56 25.09 -15.28
C ASN A 389 -31.73 25.73 -16.41
N VAL A 390 -30.47 26.01 -16.13
CA VAL A 390 -29.50 26.57 -17.09
C VAL A 390 -28.44 25.52 -17.34
N ASP A 391 -27.92 25.46 -18.56
CA ASP A 391 -26.81 24.58 -18.92
C ASP A 391 -25.58 24.84 -18.04
N ASP A 392 -24.84 23.79 -17.69
CA ASP A 392 -23.71 23.87 -16.75
C ASP A 392 -22.62 24.84 -17.26
N SER A 393 -22.47 24.96 -18.59
CA SER A 393 -21.56 25.91 -19.24
C SER A 393 -21.95 27.37 -18.96
N ASP A 394 -23.23 27.71 -19.09
CA ASP A 394 -23.74 29.06 -18.86
C ASP A 394 -23.70 29.45 -17.37
N VAL A 395 -23.89 28.48 -16.47
CA VAL A 395 -23.73 28.67 -15.02
C VAL A 395 -22.29 29.08 -14.68
N LEU A 396 -21.31 28.39 -15.28
CA LEU A 396 -19.90 28.66 -15.05
C LEU A 396 -19.48 30.02 -15.64
N MET A 397 -19.90 30.35 -16.86
CA MET A 397 -19.55 31.61 -17.53
C MET A 397 -20.09 32.82 -16.76
N ARG A 398 -21.34 32.75 -16.27
CA ARG A 398 -21.90 33.80 -15.41
C ARG A 398 -21.21 33.90 -14.07
N ALA A 399 -20.78 32.77 -13.49
CA ALA A 399 -20.01 32.79 -12.24
C ALA A 399 -18.64 33.46 -12.43
N LEU A 400 -17.99 33.26 -13.58
CA LEU A 400 -16.74 33.92 -13.94
C LEU A 400 -16.92 35.43 -14.17
N GLU A 401 -17.99 35.86 -14.84
CA GLU A 401 -18.31 37.29 -15.02
C GLU A 401 -18.55 38.00 -13.69
N LEU A 402 -19.26 37.35 -12.75
CA LEU A 402 -19.49 37.90 -11.40
C LEU A 402 -18.20 38.04 -10.59
N CYS A 403 -17.20 37.21 -10.86
CA CYS A 403 -15.86 37.32 -10.29
C CYS A 403 -14.95 38.30 -11.06
N GLY A 404 -15.47 38.99 -12.08
CA GLY A 404 -14.74 40.01 -12.84
C GLY A 404 -13.81 39.47 -13.94
N PHE A 405 -13.97 38.21 -14.33
CA PHE A 405 -13.21 37.64 -15.46
C PHE A 405 -13.86 38.00 -16.80
N ASP A 406 -13.03 38.39 -17.77
CA ASP A 406 -13.46 38.60 -19.16
C ASP A 406 -13.66 37.25 -19.85
N THR A 407 -14.92 36.83 -19.90
CA THR A 407 -15.36 35.58 -20.53
C THR A 407 -15.13 35.54 -22.03
N VAL A 408 -15.06 36.69 -22.70
CA VAL A 408 -14.80 36.78 -24.15
C VAL A 408 -13.32 36.54 -24.45
N ALA A 409 -12.43 37.03 -23.59
CA ALA A 409 -10.99 36.77 -23.69
C ALA A 409 -10.64 35.28 -23.43
N LEU A 410 -11.38 34.61 -22.54
CA LEU A 410 -11.18 33.20 -22.20
C LEU A 410 -11.61 32.22 -23.28
N GLN A 411 -12.59 32.57 -24.12
CA GLN A 411 -13.03 31.73 -25.25
C GLN A 411 -12.02 31.69 -26.40
N ASN A 412 -11.06 32.61 -26.42
CA ASN A 412 -10.03 32.74 -27.47
C ASN A 412 -8.63 32.26 -27.02
N CYS A 413 -8.53 31.67 -25.81
CA CYS A 413 -7.32 31.06 -25.25
C CYS A 413 -7.38 29.53 -25.36
#